data_AF-A0A0B2PJC5-F1
#
_entry.id   AF-A0A0B2PJC5-F1
#
_cell.length_a   1.000
_cell.length_b   1.000
_cell.length_c   1.000
_cell.angle_alpha   90.00
_cell.angle_beta   90.00
_cell.angle_gamma   90.00
#
_symmetry.space_group_name_H-M   'P 1'
#
loop_
_entity.id
_entity.type
_entity.pdbx_description
1 polymer ?
#
loop_
_entity_poly.entity_id
_entity_poly.type
_entity_poly.pdbx_seq_one_letter_code
_entity_poly.pdbx_strand_id
1 'polypeptide(L)'
;MEASSSGEGSQRDEEKGMFQYFGWVYHIGVNSVGREYCHLRFLLVRGKCVAMYKRDPHQNPGIKPIRQGVMGATLVVEELGRRKVNNGELYVIQFCSRLDESRKGEDFKVALNSYTPSNLK
;
A
#
# COMPACT_ATOMS: atom_id res chain seq x y z
N MET A 1 -7.01 37.75 34.71
CA MET A 1 -8.10 37.36 33.77
C MET A 1 -8.03 38.40 32.66
N GLU A 2 -7.68 38.14 31.41
CA GLU A 2 -7.58 36.90 30.63
C GLU A 2 -6.43 37.03 29.63
N ALA A 3 -5.74 35.92 29.34
CA ALA A 3 -4.87 35.81 28.18
C ALA A 3 -5.57 34.87 27.20
N SER A 4 -6.06 35.40 26.08
CA SER A 4 -6.64 34.59 25.01
C SER A 4 -5.55 34.11 24.06
N SER A 5 -5.57 32.81 23.82
CA SER A 5 -4.70 32.05 22.94
C SER A 5 -5.03 32.26 21.47
N SER A 6 -4.02 32.11 20.63
CA SER A 6 -4.20 31.60 19.26
C SER A 6 -2.89 30.98 18.78
N GLY A 7 -2.73 29.69 19.09
CA GLY A 7 -1.86 28.83 18.31
C GLY A 7 -2.56 28.51 17.00
N GLU A 8 -2.05 29.03 15.88
CA GLU A 8 -2.45 28.59 14.55
C GLU A 8 -1.36 27.67 14.00
N GLY A 9 -1.71 26.40 13.93
CA GLY A 9 -0.90 25.34 13.36
C GLY A 9 -0.61 25.59 11.89
N SER A 10 0.67 25.70 11.57
CA SER A 10 1.20 25.61 10.21
C SER A 10 1.10 24.17 9.71
N GLN A 11 -0.10 23.75 9.30
CA GLN A 11 -0.35 22.46 8.63
C GLN A 11 -0.67 22.61 7.13
N ARG A 12 -0.51 23.80 6.53
CA ARG A 12 -1.05 24.09 5.18
C ARG A 12 -0.05 24.10 4.02
N ASP A 13 1.21 23.74 4.24
CA ASP A 13 2.23 23.79 3.18
C ASP A 13 2.88 22.44 2.80
N GLU A 14 2.56 21.33 3.49
CA GLU A 14 3.16 20.01 3.18
C GLU A 14 2.51 19.28 2.00
N GLU A 15 1.31 19.66 1.54
CA GLU A 15 0.63 18.95 0.45
C GLU A 15 1.21 19.24 -0.94
N LYS A 16 1.93 20.36 -1.12
CA LYS A 16 2.32 20.86 -2.46
C LYS A 16 3.51 20.16 -3.11
N GLY A 17 4.11 19.15 -2.45
CA GLY A 17 5.28 18.42 -2.95
C GLY A 17 5.28 16.92 -2.65
N MET A 18 4.16 16.35 -2.22
CA MET A 18 4.13 14.94 -1.82
C MET A 18 3.92 14.03 -3.02
N PHE A 19 4.94 13.22 -3.36
CA PHE A 19 4.85 12.20 -4.41
C PHE A 19 3.69 11.23 -4.14
N GLN A 20 2.96 10.92 -5.20
CA GLN A 20 1.87 9.96 -5.18
C GLN A 20 2.10 8.91 -6.28
N TYR A 21 2.03 7.64 -5.90
CA TYR A 21 2.04 6.51 -6.80
C TYR A 21 0.78 5.69 -6.57
N PHE A 22 0.14 5.25 -7.64
CA PHE A 22 -1.07 4.45 -7.52
C PHE A 22 -1.25 3.54 -8.72
N GLY A 23 -2.04 2.49 -8.53
CA GLY A 23 -2.40 1.59 -9.61
C GLY A 23 -2.98 0.28 -9.13
N TRP A 24 -3.38 -0.54 -10.10
CA TRP A 24 -3.86 -1.88 -9.84
C TRP A 24 -2.67 -2.82 -9.62
N VAL A 25 -2.75 -3.60 -8.54
CA VAL A 25 -1.78 -4.62 -8.16
C VAL A 25 -2.50 -5.91 -7.81
N TYR A 26 -1.79 -7.04 -7.82
CA TYR A 26 -2.32 -8.28 -7.30
C TYR A 26 -1.95 -8.43 -5.83
N HIS A 27 -2.93 -8.36 -4.93
CA HIS A 27 -2.76 -8.74 -3.53
C HIS A 27 -2.76 -10.27 -3.43
N ILE A 28 -1.63 -10.82 -2.98
CA ILE A 28 -1.40 -12.27 -2.95
C ILE A 28 -1.18 -12.75 -1.51
N GLY A 29 -1.58 -13.99 -1.25
CA GLY A 29 -1.33 -14.63 0.03
C GLY A 29 -2.12 -15.91 0.21
N VAL A 30 -2.09 -16.44 1.43
CA VAL A 30 -2.84 -17.62 1.84
C VAL A 30 -3.86 -17.17 2.89
N ASN A 31 -5.12 -17.59 2.75
CA ASN A 31 -6.13 -17.30 3.75
C ASN A 31 -6.02 -18.26 4.96
N SER A 32 -6.82 -18.04 6.00
CA SER A 32 -6.81 -18.86 7.21
C SER A 32 -7.16 -20.34 7.00
N VAL A 33 -7.70 -20.70 5.83
CA VAL A 33 -8.09 -22.06 5.45
C VAL A 33 -7.01 -22.71 4.57
N GLY A 34 -5.86 -22.06 4.39
CA GLY A 34 -4.75 -22.60 3.58
C GLY A 34 -4.95 -22.44 2.07
N ARG A 35 -5.98 -21.71 1.61
CA ARG A 35 -6.20 -21.46 0.18
C ARG A 35 -5.47 -20.21 -0.26
N GLU A 36 -4.71 -20.34 -1.33
CA GLU A 36 -4.08 -19.21 -2.01
C GLU A 36 -5.13 -18.26 -2.59
N TYR A 37 -4.84 -16.97 -2.55
CA TYR A 37 -5.62 -15.94 -3.23
C TYR A 37 -4.71 -15.02 -4.03
N CYS A 38 -5.25 -14.53 -5.14
CA CYS A 38 -4.63 -13.53 -5.99
C CYS A 38 -5.73 -12.54 -6.41
N HIS A 39 -5.77 -11.40 -5.74
CA HIS A 39 -6.88 -10.45 -5.85
C HIS A 39 -6.43 -9.14 -6.45
N LEU A 40 -7.10 -8.68 -7.51
CA LEU A 40 -6.89 -7.35 -8.05
C LEU A 40 -7.33 -6.30 -7.02
N ARG A 41 -6.41 -5.42 -6.61
CA ARG A 41 -6.64 -4.35 -5.62
C ARG A 41 -5.97 -3.07 -6.09
N PHE A 42 -6.53 -1.95 -5.67
CA PHE A 42 -5.96 -0.65 -5.96
C PHE A 42 -5.01 -0.27 -4.83
N LEU A 43 -3.75 0.00 -5.14
CA LEU A 43 -2.76 0.47 -4.18
C LEU A 43 -2.55 1.97 -4.36
N LEU A 44 -2.50 2.70 -3.26
CA LEU A 44 -2.18 4.12 -3.21
C LEU A 44 -1.02 4.33 -2.24
N VAL A 45 0.04 4.94 -2.73
CA VAL A 45 1.19 5.40 -1.95
C VAL A 45 1.23 6.92 -2.06
N ARG A 46 1.12 7.62 -0.93
CA ARG A 46 1.18 9.08 -0.85
C ARG A 46 2.23 9.44 0.20
N GLY A 47 3.38 9.94 -0.24
CA GLY A 47 4.55 10.09 0.62
C GLY A 47 4.94 8.76 1.27
N LYS A 48 4.89 8.69 2.61
CA LYS A 48 5.14 7.45 3.37
C LYS A 48 3.89 6.61 3.64
N CYS A 49 2.71 7.14 3.35
CA CYS A 49 1.45 6.45 3.63
C CYS A 49 1.12 5.48 2.49
N VAL A 50 0.79 4.25 2.85
CA VAL A 50 0.33 3.21 1.92
C VAL A 50 -1.09 2.84 2.30
N ALA A 51 -1.97 2.73 1.31
CA ALA A 51 -3.34 2.30 1.49
C ALA A 51 -3.78 1.39 0.33
N MET A 52 -4.45 0.29 0.65
CA MET A 52 -4.98 -0.66 -0.31
C MET A 52 -6.50 -0.63 -0.29
N TYR A 53 -7.11 -0.65 -1.47
CA TYR A 53 -8.56 -0.56 -1.65
C TYR A 53 -9.08 -1.68 -2.53
N LYS A 54 -10.37 -2.02 -2.35
CA LYS A 54 -11.09 -2.93 -3.27
C LYS A 54 -11.41 -2.28 -4.62
N ARG A 55 -11.49 -0.95 -4.68
CA ARG A 55 -11.84 -0.13 -5.85
C ARG A 55 -10.96 1.12 -5.88
N ASP A 56 -10.87 1.79 -7.02
CA ASP A 56 -10.15 3.07 -7.13
C ASP A 56 -10.86 4.16 -6.29
N PRO A 57 -10.19 4.72 -5.25
CA PRO A 57 -10.77 5.75 -4.40
C PRO A 57 -10.95 7.10 -5.11
N HIS A 58 -10.26 7.37 -6.23
CA HIS A 58 -10.47 8.59 -7.01
C HIS A 58 -11.80 8.56 -7.75
N GLN A 59 -12.22 7.37 -8.19
CA GLN A 59 -13.52 7.14 -8.84
C GLN A 59 -14.64 6.83 -7.85
N ASN A 60 -14.29 6.42 -6.62
CA ASN A 60 -15.24 6.04 -5.57
C ASN A 60 -14.90 6.81 -4.28
N PRO A 61 -15.21 8.12 -4.20
CA PRO A 61 -14.89 8.92 -3.02
C PRO A 61 -15.51 8.33 -1.75
N GLY A 62 -14.79 8.41 -0.63
CA GLY A 62 -15.27 7.97 0.68
C GLY A 62 -15.16 6.47 0.97
N ILE A 63 -14.68 5.64 0.04
CA ILE A 63 -14.37 4.23 0.36
C ILE A 63 -13.21 4.14 1.36
N LYS A 64 -13.34 3.24 2.34
CA LYS A 64 -12.28 2.99 3.33
C LYS A 64 -11.26 1.99 2.79
N PRO A 65 -9.96 2.16 3.11
CA PRO A 65 -8.95 1.17 2.76
C PRO A 65 -9.21 -0.15 3.50
N ILE A 66 -8.84 -1.26 2.86
CA ILE A 66 -8.86 -2.60 3.48
C ILE A 66 -7.57 -2.91 4.24
N ARG A 67 -6.49 -2.19 3.92
CA ARG A 67 -5.19 -2.19 4.62
C ARG A 67 -4.55 -0.82 4.47
N GLN A 68 -3.88 -0.32 5.50
CA GLN A 68 -3.18 0.96 5.52
C GLN A 68 -1.98 0.93 6.48
N GLY A 69 -0.94 1.70 6.16
CA GLY A 69 0.16 1.90 7.09
C GLY A 69 1.13 2.97 6.65
N VAL A 70 2.10 3.26 7.50
CA VAL A 70 3.10 4.30 7.28
C VAL A 70 4.48 3.65 7.21
N MET A 71 5.13 3.74 6.04
CA MET A 71 6.47 3.21 5.80
C MET A 71 7.48 3.79 6.79
N GLY A 72 8.30 2.92 7.38
CA GLY A 72 9.31 3.26 8.39
C GLY A 72 8.75 3.46 9.80
N ALA A 73 7.46 3.72 9.98
CA ALA A 73 6.84 3.82 11.30
C ALA A 73 6.17 2.49 11.69
N THR A 74 5.20 2.05 10.88
CA THR A 74 4.42 0.83 11.13
C THR A 74 4.70 -0.27 10.14
N LEU A 75 5.26 0.05 8.95
CA LEU A 75 5.55 -0.90 7.89
C LEU A 75 7.04 -0.85 7.45
N VAL A 76 7.61 -2.01 7.15
CA VAL A 76 8.83 -2.20 6.36
C VAL A 76 8.42 -2.68 4.98
N VAL A 77 9.18 -2.28 3.96
CA VAL A 77 9.03 -2.81 2.60
C VAL A 77 10.17 -3.76 2.34
N GLU A 78 9.85 -5.00 1.99
CA GLU A 78 10.79 -6.02 1.57
C GLU A 78 10.58 -6.35 0.10
N GLU A 79 11.67 -6.33 -0.66
CA GLU A 79 11.68 -6.77 -2.04
C GLU A 79 11.89 -8.29 -2.09
N LEU A 80 10.91 -9.03 -2.62
CA LEU A 80 10.99 -10.49 -2.76
C LEU A 80 11.43 -10.95 -4.14
N GLY A 81 11.63 -10.00 -5.07
CA GLY A 81 12.05 -10.21 -6.44
C GLY A 81 10.98 -10.86 -7.32
N ARG A 82 11.42 -11.45 -8.43
CA ARG A 82 10.53 -12.19 -9.34
C ARG A 82 10.09 -13.50 -8.70
N ARG A 83 8.78 -13.75 -8.70
CA ARG A 83 8.16 -14.97 -8.18
C ARG A 83 7.14 -15.49 -9.18
N LYS A 84 7.06 -16.81 -9.31
CA LYS A 84 5.97 -17.46 -10.02
C LYS A 84 4.72 -17.38 -9.15
N VAL A 85 3.72 -16.66 -9.62
CA VAL A 85 2.40 -16.52 -8.97
C VAL A 85 1.38 -16.99 -9.97
N ASN A 86 0.64 -18.05 -9.64
CA ASN A 86 -0.19 -18.79 -10.60
C ASN A 86 0.64 -19.18 -11.85
N ASN A 87 0.23 -18.72 -13.03
CA ASN A 87 0.83 -19.06 -14.33
C ASN A 87 1.77 -17.96 -14.87
N GLY A 88 2.04 -16.90 -14.09
CA GLY A 88 2.87 -15.77 -14.51
C GLY A 88 4.08 -15.56 -13.59
N GLU A 89 5.12 -14.94 -14.12
CA GLU A 89 6.21 -14.39 -13.32
C GLU A 89 5.89 -12.93 -12.98
N LEU A 90 5.80 -12.62 -11.69
CA LEU A 90 5.49 -11.29 -11.19
C LEU A 90 6.60 -10.79 -10.27
N TYR A 91 6.79 -9.48 -10.20
CA TYR A 91 7.67 -8.89 -9.21
C TYR A 91 6.92 -8.69 -7.91
N VAL A 92 7.40 -9.27 -6.82
CA VAL A 92 6.69 -9.27 -5.54
C VAL A 92 7.41 -8.38 -4.54
N ILE A 93 6.62 -7.52 -3.89
CA ILE A 93 7.04 -6.76 -2.73
C ILE A 93 6.12 -7.11 -1.55
N GLN A 94 6.68 -7.09 -0.34
CA GLN A 94 5.96 -7.33 0.89
C GLN A 94 6.00 -6.08 1.76
N PHE A 95 4.84 -5.72 2.30
CA PHE A 95 4.73 -4.76 3.39
C PHE A 95 4.62 -5.57 4.69
N CYS A 96 5.61 -5.44 5.57
CA CYS A 96 5.70 -6.15 6.84
C CYS A 96 5.44 -5.17 7.99
N SER A 97 4.59 -5.53 8.95
CA SER A 97 4.35 -4.70 10.13
C SER A 97 5.50 -4.79 11.12
N ARG A 98 5.84 -3.64 11.73
CA ARG A 98 6.82 -3.57 12.83
C ARG A 98 6.21 -3.82 14.20
N LEU A 99 4.88 -3.85 14.29
CA LEU A 99 4.18 -4.05 15.55
C LEU A 99 4.07 -5.56 15.79
N ASP A 100 4.82 -6.07 16.76
CA ASP A 100 4.77 -7.38 17.43
C ASP A 100 3.96 -8.50 16.76
N GLU A 101 4.55 -9.69 16.59
CA GLU A 101 3.89 -10.90 16.04
C GLU A 101 2.54 -11.26 16.71
N SER A 102 2.30 -10.77 17.93
CA SER A 102 1.05 -10.96 18.69
C SER A 102 -0.13 -10.10 18.19
N ARG A 103 0.15 -8.95 17.57
CA ARG A 103 -0.84 -8.16 16.83
C ARG A 103 -0.60 -8.54 15.38
N LYS A 104 -1.61 -9.13 14.73
CA LYS A 104 -1.66 -9.36 13.27
C LYS A 104 -1.61 -8.03 12.52
N GLY A 105 -0.53 -7.27 12.69
CA GLY A 105 -0.19 -6.06 12.00
C GLY A 105 -0.14 -6.36 10.52
N GLU A 106 -0.46 -5.34 9.74
CA GLU A 106 -0.98 -5.49 8.40
C GLU A 106 0.07 -5.95 7.40
N ASP A 107 0.44 -7.22 7.47
CA ASP A 107 1.30 -7.87 6.51
C ASP A 107 0.49 -8.12 5.24
N PHE A 108 0.99 -7.60 4.12
CA PHE A 108 0.43 -7.90 2.82
C PHE A 108 1.49 -7.91 1.73
N LYS A 109 1.33 -8.87 0.83
CA LYS A 109 2.18 -9.02 -0.35
C LYS A 109 1.42 -8.51 -1.55
N VAL A 110 2.09 -7.70 -2.37
CA VAL A 110 1.56 -7.30 -3.67
C VAL A 110 2.51 -7.73 -4.76
N ALA A 111 1.93 -8.12 -5.88
CA ALA A 111 2.65 -8.47 -7.08
C ALA A 111 2.35 -7.42 -8.15
N LEU A 112 3.42 -6.91 -8.75
CA LEU A 112 3.40 -6.00 -9.88
C LEU A 112 3.66 -6.82 -11.15
N ASN A 113 2.89 -6.55 -12.20
CA ASN A 113 3.27 -7.04 -13.52
C ASN A 113 4.62 -6.43 -13.86
N SER A 114 5.66 -7.26 -13.94
CA SER A 114 6.86 -6.85 -14.64
C SER A 114 6.46 -6.66 -16.09
N TYR A 115 6.24 -5.43 -16.52
CA TYR A 115 6.35 -5.10 -17.93
C TYR A 115 7.76 -5.53 -18.34
N THR A 116 7.90 -6.70 -18.96
CA THR A 116 8.95 -6.87 -19.95
C THR A 116 8.50 -6.02 -21.13
N PRO A 117 9.24 -4.97 -21.52
CA PRO A 117 8.95 -4.27 -22.78
C PRO A 117 9.32 -5.23 -23.91
N SER A 118 8.48 -6.23 -24.16
CA SER A 118 8.54 -7.05 -25.36
C SER A 118 7.78 -6.29 -26.44
N ASN A 119 8.54 -5.73 -27.38
CA ASN A 119 8.12 -5.03 -28.59
C ASN A 119 7.87 -3.52 -28.45
N LEU A 120 8.94 -2.73 -28.35
CA LEU A 120 9.09 -1.66 -29.35
C LEU A 120 9.60 -2.36 -30.62
N LYS A 121 8.71 -2.54 -31.60
CA LYS A 121 9.10 -2.68 -33.00
C LYS A 121 9.03 -1.31 -33.63
#